data_AF-A0A545W361-F1
#
_entry.id   AF-A0A545W361-F1
#
_cell.length_a   1.000
_cell.length_b   1.000
_cell.length_c   1.000
_cell.angle_alpha   90.00
_cell.angle_beta   90.00
_cell.angle_gamma   90.00
#
_symmetry.space_group_name_H-M   'P 1'
#
loop_
_entity.id
_entity.type
_entity.pdbx_description
1 polymer ?
#
loop_
_entity_poly.entity_id
_entity_poly.type
_entity_poly.pdbx_seq_one_letter_code
_entity_poly.pdbx_strand_id
1 'polypeptide(L)'
;MSLTHVDPDDIFFTFSRLRPSFSCGRRVQDTLDALLRRDLRPEDLPPISVLLDPATGHLFSLNNRRLYVFKALRARGRLDAVPVRLRPVPQTKRMKDKYTADKCAKTARLMLERDAPSPAGHQSQRGPRSGEQAEDEDEDKDDNEDQVQAVNADGDGDGEQQKAQSNSRNKATQQEAAGSSVASVRPPPPPKPSKPLRNMDDWTDEEDIGKKKRGARGKKGR
;
A
#
# COMPACT_ATOMS: atom_id res chain seq x y z
N MET A 1 0.52 13.64 -14.75
CA MET A 1 -0.50 12.82 -14.07
C MET A 1 -1.51 13.79 -13.49
N SER A 2 -2.77 13.72 -13.93
CA SER A 2 -3.85 14.52 -13.36
C SER A 2 -4.13 14.07 -11.92
N LEU A 3 -4.47 15.03 -11.07
CA LEU A 3 -5.03 14.75 -9.75
C LEU A 3 -6.55 14.60 -9.92
N THR A 4 -7.12 13.54 -9.38
CA THR A 4 -8.58 13.31 -9.39
C THR A 4 -9.06 13.21 -7.96
N HIS A 5 -10.28 13.66 -7.68
CA HIS A 5 -10.91 13.50 -6.37
C HIS A 5 -11.81 12.27 -6.40
N VAL A 6 -11.61 11.36 -5.45
CA VAL A 6 -12.36 10.10 -5.36
C VAL A 6 -12.80 9.91 -3.91
N ASP A 7 -13.97 9.30 -3.69
CA ASP A 7 -14.38 8.89 -2.35
C ASP A 7 -13.40 7.83 -1.83
N PRO A 8 -12.78 8.01 -0.64
CA PRO A 8 -11.86 7.02 -0.11
C PRO A 8 -12.51 5.64 0.05
N ASP A 9 -13.82 5.53 0.29
CA ASP A 9 -14.49 4.24 0.52
C ASP A 9 -14.57 3.34 -0.71
N ASP A 10 -14.54 3.93 -1.91
CA ASP A 10 -14.50 3.21 -3.19
C ASP A 10 -13.14 2.56 -3.47
N ILE A 11 -12.10 2.96 -2.74
CA ILE A 11 -10.73 2.47 -2.93
C ILE A 11 -10.50 1.23 -2.06
N PHE A 12 -10.04 0.15 -2.69
CA PHE A 12 -9.64 -1.08 -2.03
C PHE A 12 -8.22 -0.97 -1.45
N PHE A 13 -8.04 -1.55 -0.28
CA PHE A 13 -6.72 -1.84 0.28
C PHE A 13 -6.12 -3.06 -0.42
N THR A 14 -4.88 -2.94 -0.83
CA THR A 14 -4.11 -4.06 -1.38
C THR A 14 -3.57 -4.99 -0.27
N PHE A 15 -3.61 -4.54 0.98
CA PHE A 15 -3.29 -5.34 2.17
C PHE A 15 -4.30 -5.10 3.29
N SER A 16 -4.83 -6.17 3.87
CA SER A 16 -5.78 -6.10 5.00
C SER A 16 -5.11 -5.80 6.35
N ARG A 17 -3.81 -6.07 6.47
CA ARG A 17 -3.00 -5.81 7.67
C ARG A 17 -1.98 -4.72 7.39
N LEU A 18 -2.03 -3.64 8.16
CA LEU A 18 -1.19 -2.46 7.96
C LEU A 18 -0.23 -2.29 9.13
N ARG A 19 1.01 -1.92 8.82
CA ARG A 19 1.97 -1.53 9.86
C ARG A 19 1.53 -0.21 10.53
N PRO A 20 1.75 -0.07 11.85
CA PRO A 20 1.31 1.08 12.64
C PRO A 20 2.12 2.36 12.39
N SER A 21 3.27 2.27 11.73
CA SER A 21 4.15 3.40 11.42
C SER A 21 4.28 3.63 9.92
N PHE A 22 4.51 4.88 9.51
CA PHE A 22 4.91 5.29 8.16
C PHE A 22 6.41 5.05 7.93
N SER A 23 6.84 5.05 6.67
CA SER A 23 8.27 4.94 6.33
C SER A 23 9.12 6.10 6.85
N CYS A 24 8.50 7.23 7.22
CA CYS A 24 9.18 8.36 7.87
C CYS A 24 9.28 8.22 9.40
N GLY A 25 8.86 7.08 9.98
CA GLY A 25 8.92 6.82 11.42
C GLY A 25 7.71 7.31 12.22
N ARG A 26 6.91 8.24 11.68
CA ARG A 26 5.67 8.71 12.33
C ARG A 26 4.64 7.59 12.44
N ARG A 27 3.87 7.52 13.54
CA ARG A 27 2.77 6.57 13.68
C ARG A 27 1.55 7.02 12.88
N VAL A 28 0.83 6.04 12.35
CA VAL A 28 -0.43 6.26 11.60
C VAL A 28 -1.47 6.89 12.52
N GLN A 29 -1.55 6.41 13.76
CA GLN A 29 -2.48 6.93 14.76
C GLN A 29 -2.19 8.39 15.12
N ASP A 30 -0.93 8.74 15.42
CA ASP A 30 -0.54 10.13 15.73
C ASP A 30 -0.91 11.10 14.60
N THR A 31 -0.80 10.65 13.34
CA THR A 31 -1.17 11.44 12.17
C THR A 31 -2.68 11.61 12.06
N LEU A 32 -3.45 10.55 12.32
CA LEU A 32 -4.91 10.62 12.39
C LEU A 32 -5.35 11.59 13.51
N ASP A 33 -4.74 11.51 14.68
CA ASP A 33 -5.05 12.38 15.81
C ASP A 33 -4.69 13.84 15.54
N ALA A 34 -3.57 14.11 14.85
CA ALA A 34 -3.23 15.47 14.40
C ALA A 34 -4.26 16.04 13.41
N LEU A 35 -4.77 15.23 12.48
CA LEU A 35 -5.81 15.64 11.53
C LEU A 35 -7.13 15.92 12.24
N LEU A 36 -7.48 15.11 13.24
CA LEU A 36 -8.70 15.29 14.04
C LEU A 36 -8.64 16.55 14.91
N ARG A 37 -7.47 16.85 15.47
CA ARG A 37 -7.20 18.09 16.20
C ARG A 37 -7.10 19.33 15.30
N ARG A 38 -7.03 19.14 13.97
CA ARG A 38 -6.80 20.17 12.95
C ARG A 38 -5.41 20.82 13.01
N ASP A 39 -4.45 20.14 13.63
CA ASP A 39 -3.03 20.53 13.61
C ASP A 39 -2.41 20.28 12.22
N LEU A 40 -2.99 19.34 11.48
CA LEU A 40 -2.62 18.97 10.11
C LEU A 40 -3.88 18.98 9.25
N ARG A 41 -3.78 19.38 7.97
CA ARG A 41 -4.90 19.29 7.03
C ARG A 41 -4.75 18.10 6.08
N PRO A 42 -5.84 17.52 5.57
CA PRO A 42 -5.79 16.42 4.60
C PRO A 42 -4.97 16.77 3.34
N GLU A 43 -4.98 18.04 2.90
CA GLU A 43 -4.26 18.52 1.73
C GLU A 43 -2.74 18.62 1.95
N ASP A 44 -2.31 18.68 3.21
CA ASP A 44 -0.88 18.70 3.57
C ASP A 44 -0.27 17.28 3.49
N LEU A 45 -1.12 16.24 3.40
CA LEU A 45 -0.66 14.88 3.16
C LEU A 45 -0.36 14.66 1.67
N PRO A 46 0.72 13.93 1.33
CA PRO A 46 0.99 13.62 -0.06
C PRO A 46 -0.14 12.79 -0.69
N PRO A 47 -0.55 13.10 -1.93
CA PRO A 47 -1.64 12.41 -2.61
C PRO A 47 -1.35 10.90 -2.74
N ILE A 48 -2.40 10.09 -2.71
CA ILE A 48 -2.28 8.64 -2.81
C ILE A 48 -2.22 8.19 -4.27
N SER A 49 -1.34 7.25 -4.57
CA SER A 49 -1.30 6.58 -5.87
C SER A 49 -2.30 5.43 -5.87
N VAL A 50 -3.19 5.42 -6.87
CA VAL A 50 -4.28 4.44 -6.99
C VAL A 50 -4.21 3.81 -8.38
N LEU A 51 -4.33 2.49 -8.43
CA LEU A 51 -4.46 1.74 -9.66
C LEU A 51 -5.93 1.63 -10.05
N LEU A 52 -6.27 1.95 -11.30
CA LEU A 52 -7.58 1.73 -11.90
C LEU A 52 -7.51 0.48 -12.78
N ASP A 53 -8.35 -0.50 -12.48
CA ASP A 53 -8.56 -1.64 -13.37
C ASP A 53 -9.54 -1.26 -14.48
N PRO A 54 -9.12 -1.22 -15.76
CA PRO A 54 -10.01 -0.86 -16.87
C PRO A 54 -11.12 -1.88 -17.12
N ALA A 55 -10.99 -3.13 -16.65
CA ALA A 55 -12.00 -4.15 -16.89
C ALA A 55 -13.17 -4.03 -15.90
N THR A 56 -12.86 -3.86 -14.61
CA THR A 56 -13.88 -3.81 -13.54
C THR A 56 -14.22 -2.40 -13.08
N GLY A 57 -13.37 -1.41 -13.35
CA GLY A 57 -13.49 -0.05 -12.81
C GLY A 57 -13.04 0.07 -11.35
N HIS A 58 -12.57 -1.01 -10.72
CA HIS A 58 -12.14 -0.97 -9.34
C HIS A 58 -10.84 -0.18 -9.14
N LEU A 59 -10.73 0.40 -7.94
CA LEU A 59 -9.62 1.25 -7.52
C LEU A 59 -8.81 0.57 -6.42
N PHE A 60 -7.50 0.43 -6.62
CA PHE A 60 -6.61 -0.25 -5.67
C PHE A 60 -5.50 0.67 -5.17
N SER A 61 -5.36 0.82 -3.86
CA SER A 61 -4.35 1.72 -3.28
C SER A 61 -2.95 1.13 -3.27
N LEU A 62 -1.96 1.93 -3.67
CA LEU A 62 -0.54 1.65 -3.43
C LEU A 62 -0.04 2.23 -2.10
N ASN A 63 -0.85 3.07 -1.44
CA ASN A 63 -0.48 3.78 -0.22
C ASN A 63 -1.44 3.48 0.94
N ASN A 64 -1.59 2.19 1.26
CA ASN A 64 -2.61 1.69 2.19
C ASN A 64 -2.64 2.39 3.57
N ARG A 65 -1.47 2.71 4.16
CA ARG A 65 -1.40 3.41 5.46
C ARG A 65 -2.04 4.81 5.41
N ARG A 66 -1.90 5.53 4.29
CA ARG A 66 -2.54 6.85 4.10
C ARG A 66 -4.03 6.69 3.81
N LEU A 67 -4.40 5.73 2.97
CA LEU A 67 -5.81 5.43 2.71
C LEU A 67 -6.57 5.11 4.01
N TYR A 68 -5.94 4.37 4.93
CA TYR A 68 -6.53 4.06 6.23
C TYR A 68 -6.91 5.33 7.02
N VAL A 69 -5.99 6.31 7.07
CA VAL A 69 -6.23 7.61 7.72
C VAL A 69 -7.39 8.34 7.04
N PHE A 70 -7.43 8.37 5.71
CA PHE A 70 -8.50 9.04 4.98
C PHE A 70 -9.86 8.37 5.17
N LYS A 71 -9.95 7.04 5.14
CA LYS A 71 -11.20 6.32 5.46
C LYS A 71 -11.64 6.58 6.89
N ALA A 72 -10.71 6.62 7.85
CA ALA A 72 -11.02 6.94 9.23
C ALA A 72 -11.56 8.38 9.39
N LEU A 73 -11.06 9.35 8.60
CA LEU A 73 -11.60 10.71 8.56
C LEU A 73 -12.97 10.77 7.88
N ARG A 74 -13.17 10.01 6.78
CA ARG A 74 -14.46 9.86 6.09
C ARG A 74 -15.54 9.33 7.00
N ALA A 75 -15.26 8.23 7.72
CA ALA A 75 -16.17 7.63 8.68
C ALA A 75 -16.57 8.57 9.83
N ARG A 76 -15.76 9.61 10.11
CA ARG A 76 -16.04 10.65 11.11
C ARG A 76 -16.68 11.91 10.52
N GLY A 77 -17.04 11.89 9.23
CA GLY A 77 -17.63 13.02 8.52
C GLY A 77 -16.71 14.23 8.38
N ARG A 78 -15.39 14.02 8.37
CA ARG A 78 -14.39 15.11 8.27
C ARG A 78 -13.85 15.32 6.86
N LEU A 79 -14.08 14.36 5.96
CA LEU A 79 -13.56 14.35 4.61
C LEU A 79 -14.57 13.65 3.70
N ASP A 80 -14.80 14.18 2.51
CA ASP A 80 -15.69 13.57 1.52
C ASP A 80 -14.91 12.92 0.37
N ALA A 81 -13.88 13.59 -0.12
CA ALA A 81 -13.08 13.11 -1.24
C ALA A 81 -11.59 13.32 -0.97
N VAL A 82 -10.76 12.45 -1.55
CA VAL A 82 -9.30 12.51 -1.45
C VAL A 82 -8.65 12.80 -2.80
N PRO A 83 -7.59 13.62 -2.82
CA PRO A 83 -6.79 13.79 -4.02
C PRO A 83 -5.96 12.52 -4.31
N VAL A 84 -6.20 11.91 -5.46
CA VAL A 84 -5.51 10.69 -5.90
C VAL A 84 -4.80 10.89 -7.23
N ARG A 85 -3.71 10.13 -7.41
CA ARG A 85 -3.01 9.97 -8.69
C ARG A 85 -3.42 8.64 -9.29
N LEU A 86 -4.27 8.69 -10.32
CA LEU A 86 -4.70 7.49 -11.04
C LEU A 86 -3.59 6.98 -11.96
N ARG A 87 -3.39 5.66 -11.92
CA ARG A 87 -2.55 4.93 -12.86
C ARG A 87 -3.33 3.70 -13.34
N PRO A 88 -3.26 3.31 -14.62
CA PRO A 88 -3.84 2.05 -15.04
C PRO A 88 -3.09 0.88 -14.38
N VAL A 89 -3.80 -0.19 -14.04
CA VAL A 89 -3.16 -1.46 -13.62
C VAL A 89 -2.24 -1.93 -14.76
N PRO A 90 -0.95 -2.27 -14.47
CA PRO A 90 -0.07 -2.82 -15.49
C PRO A 90 -0.66 -4.09 -16.11
N GLN A 91 -0.63 -4.21 -17.45
CA GLN A 91 -1.28 -5.32 -18.15
C GLN A 91 -0.57 -6.67 -18.03
N THR A 92 0.47 -6.79 -17.22
CA THR A 92 1.14 -8.08 -17.00
C THR A 92 0.21 -9.03 -16.26
N LYS A 93 0.16 -10.30 -16.70
CA LYS A 93 -0.72 -11.34 -16.12
C LYS A 93 -0.62 -11.38 -14.58
N ARG A 94 0.62 -11.35 -14.07
CA ARG A 94 0.92 -11.33 -12.64
C ARG A 94 0.29 -10.15 -11.87
N MET A 95 0.25 -8.96 -12.47
CA MET A 95 -0.32 -7.78 -11.80
C MET A 95 -1.84 -7.80 -11.85
N LYS A 96 -2.43 -8.23 -12.98
CA LYS A 96 -3.89 -8.45 -13.06
C LYS A 96 -4.38 -9.42 -12.01
N ASP A 97 -3.68 -10.55 -11.83
CA ASP A 97 -4.04 -11.55 -10.83
C ASP A 97 -3.86 -11.05 -9.39
N LYS A 98 -3.03 -10.02 -9.15
CA LYS A 98 -2.75 -9.47 -7.82
C LYS A 98 -3.80 -8.45 -7.38
N TYR A 99 -4.30 -7.65 -8.32
CA TYR A 99 -5.25 -6.56 -8.07
C TYR A 99 -6.66 -6.96 -8.49
N THR A 100 -7.24 -7.89 -7.75
CA THR A 100 -8.65 -8.29 -7.90
C THR A 100 -9.44 -7.91 -6.64
N ALA A 101 -10.75 -7.72 -6.80
CA ALA A 101 -11.64 -7.43 -5.68
C ALA A 101 -11.66 -8.55 -4.64
N ASP A 102 -11.41 -9.80 -5.05
CA ASP A 102 -11.39 -10.96 -4.14
C ASP A 102 -10.14 -10.99 -3.24
N LYS A 103 -9.00 -10.50 -3.74
CA LYS A 103 -7.73 -10.49 -2.99
C LYS A 103 -7.51 -9.21 -2.19
N CYS A 104 -8.15 -8.12 -2.62
CA CYS A 104 -8.07 -6.83 -1.97
C CYS A 104 -9.25 -6.66 -1.01
N ALA A 105 -9.12 -5.78 -0.03
CA ALA A 105 -10.15 -5.61 1.02
C ALA A 105 -10.67 -4.17 1.05
N LYS A 106 -11.97 -3.98 1.32
CA LYS A 106 -12.53 -2.64 1.57
C LYS A 106 -12.13 -2.08 2.94
N THR A 107 -11.88 -2.97 3.91
CA THR A 107 -11.46 -2.63 5.27
C THR A 107 -10.07 -3.17 5.56
N ALA A 108 -9.32 -2.47 6.40
CA ALA A 108 -7.99 -2.89 6.84
C ALA A 108 -7.82 -2.61 8.33
N ARG A 109 -6.97 -3.40 9.00
CA ARG A 109 -6.67 -3.27 10.42
C ARG A 109 -5.21 -2.88 10.60
N LEU A 110 -4.95 -1.91 11.48
CA LEU A 110 -3.60 -1.64 11.95
C LEU A 110 -3.17 -2.81 12.85
N MET A 111 -1.98 -3.34 12.57
CA MET A 111 -1.35 -4.30 13.45
C MET A 111 -1.07 -3.61 14.78
N LEU A 112 -1.34 -4.29 15.90
CA LEU A 112 -0.83 -3.83 17.19
C LEU A 112 0.69 -3.72 17.08
N GLU A 113 1.24 -2.60 17.55
CA GLU A 113 2.64 -2.59 17.92
C GLU A 113 2.76 -3.69 18.96
N ARG A 114 3.34 -4.82 18.56
CA ARG A 114 3.83 -5.77 19.53
C ARG A 114 4.85 -4.96 20.28
N ASP A 115 4.49 -4.53 21.50
CA ASP A 115 5.35 -3.75 22.37
C ASP A 115 6.70 -4.44 22.33
N ALA A 116 7.62 -3.89 21.54
CA ALA A 116 8.99 -4.33 21.60
C ALA A 116 9.32 -4.07 23.07
N PRO A 117 9.70 -5.10 23.85
CA PRO A 117 9.97 -4.91 25.26
C PRO A 117 10.93 -3.74 25.33
N SER A 118 10.42 -2.62 25.84
CA SER A 118 11.19 -1.40 25.92
C SER A 118 12.48 -1.81 26.61
N PRO A 119 13.66 -1.46 26.09
CA PRO A 119 14.92 -1.73 26.80
C PRO A 119 14.96 -0.84 28.05
N ALA A 120 14.10 -1.14 29.03
CA ALA A 120 14.34 -0.89 30.42
C ALA A 120 15.60 -1.73 30.72
N GLY A 121 16.76 -1.11 30.87
CA GLY A 121 16.96 -0.20 31.99
C GLY A 121 17.20 -1.09 33.19
N HIS A 122 18.48 -1.26 33.52
CA HIS A 122 18.91 -1.68 34.85
C HIS A 122 18.15 -0.85 35.90
N GLN A 123 17.07 -1.40 36.45
CA GLN A 123 16.59 -1.01 37.76
C GLN A 123 16.56 -2.27 38.61
N SER A 124 17.53 -2.28 39.50
CA SER A 124 17.76 -3.27 40.52
C SER A 124 16.63 -3.20 41.57
N GLN A 125 16.32 -4.38 42.11
CA GLN A 125 15.73 -4.67 43.42
C GLN A 125 14.22 -4.96 43.53
N ARG A 126 13.99 -6.28 43.70
CA ARG A 126 13.26 -6.97 44.78
C ARG A 126 11.78 -6.65 45.02
N GLY A 127 10.98 -7.70 44.82
CA GLY A 127 9.81 -8.01 45.65
C GLY A 127 9.06 -9.24 45.14
N PRO A 128 9.09 -10.40 45.83
CA PRO A 128 8.25 -11.54 45.48
C PRO A 128 6.87 -11.36 46.12
N ARG A 129 5.81 -11.43 45.32
CA ARG A 129 4.46 -11.72 45.84
C ARG A 129 3.81 -12.79 44.98
N SER A 130 3.77 -13.96 45.60
CA SER A 130 2.96 -15.14 45.36
C SER A 130 1.46 -14.85 45.42
N GLY A 131 0.69 -15.61 44.65
CA GLY A 131 -0.78 -15.67 44.64
C GLY A 131 -1.26 -15.95 43.20
N GLU A 132 -1.23 -17.19 42.70
CA GLU A 132 -2.24 -18.25 42.90
C GLU A 132 -3.69 -17.79 42.67
N GLN A 133 -4.28 -18.24 41.54
CA GLN A 133 -5.61 -18.86 41.37
C GLN A 133 -6.04 -18.74 39.90
N ALA A 134 -6.10 -19.88 39.20
CA ALA A 134 -7.31 -20.69 38.93
C ALA A 134 -7.91 -20.24 37.58
N GLU A 135 -7.71 -21.02 36.52
CA GLU A 135 -8.63 -22.09 36.09
C GLU A 135 -10.03 -21.53 35.83
N ASP A 136 -10.35 -21.30 34.56
CA ASP A 136 -11.69 -21.66 34.07
C ASP A 136 -11.59 -21.99 32.57
N GLU A 137 -12.03 -23.21 32.32
CA GLU A 137 -12.27 -23.86 31.05
C GLU A 137 -13.53 -23.25 30.44
N ASP A 138 -13.58 -23.06 29.12
CA ASP A 138 -14.84 -23.27 28.39
C ASP A 138 -14.52 -23.59 26.93
N GLU A 139 -14.68 -24.87 26.65
CA GLU A 139 -14.83 -25.45 25.32
C GLU A 139 -16.19 -25.02 24.76
N ASP A 140 -16.22 -24.36 23.60
CA ASP A 140 -17.39 -24.46 22.72
C ASP A 140 -16.91 -24.72 21.29
N LYS A 141 -17.17 -25.97 20.90
CA LYS A 141 -17.14 -26.50 19.54
C LYS A 141 -18.39 -25.98 18.84
N ASP A 142 -18.21 -25.31 17.71
CA ASP A 142 -19.27 -25.24 16.70
C ASP A 142 -18.71 -25.74 15.37
N ASP A 143 -18.93 -27.04 15.17
CA ASP A 143 -18.88 -27.72 13.88
C ASP A 143 -19.99 -27.14 12.99
N ASN A 144 -19.62 -26.37 11.97
CA ASN A 144 -20.52 -26.10 10.86
C ASN A 144 -19.88 -26.58 9.54
N GLU A 145 -20.06 -27.87 9.29
CA GLU A 145 -19.97 -28.48 7.97
C GLU A 145 -21.25 -28.19 7.20
N ASP A 146 -21.23 -27.25 6.25
CA ASP A 146 -22.26 -27.16 5.23
C ASP A 146 -21.64 -26.98 3.83
N GLN A 147 -21.44 -28.15 3.22
CA GLN A 147 -22.01 -28.54 1.94
C GLN A 147 -21.66 -27.71 0.68
N VAL A 148 -20.78 -28.35 -0.09
CA VAL A 148 -20.74 -28.48 -1.55
C VAL A 148 -21.93 -27.87 -2.33
N GLN A 149 -21.60 -27.04 -3.32
CA GLN A 149 -22.23 -27.10 -4.64
C GLN A 149 -21.22 -26.71 -5.72
N ALA A 150 -20.63 -27.74 -6.32
CA ALA A 150 -19.97 -27.67 -7.61
C ALA A 150 -21.06 -27.62 -8.69
N VAL A 151 -21.09 -26.57 -9.51
CA VAL A 151 -21.74 -26.62 -10.82
C VAL A 151 -20.86 -25.94 -11.88
N ASN A 152 -20.70 -26.71 -12.94
CA ASN A 152 -19.90 -26.55 -14.14
C ASN A 152 -20.29 -25.31 -14.97
N ALA A 153 -19.36 -24.81 -15.79
CA ALA A 153 -19.62 -24.53 -17.21
C ALA A 153 -18.32 -24.11 -17.93
N ASP A 154 -17.77 -25.05 -18.69
CA ASP A 154 -16.83 -24.83 -19.78
C ASP A 154 -17.42 -23.85 -20.80
N GLY A 155 -16.62 -22.84 -21.17
CA GLY A 155 -16.97 -21.83 -22.15
C GLY A 155 -15.78 -21.55 -23.06
N ASP A 156 -15.49 -22.50 -23.95
CA ASP A 156 -14.65 -22.31 -25.13
C ASP A 156 -15.26 -21.22 -26.02
N GLY A 157 -14.51 -20.14 -26.22
CA GLY A 157 -14.88 -19.00 -27.06
C GLY A 157 -13.69 -18.55 -27.89
N ASP A 158 -13.37 -19.32 -28.93
CA ASP A 158 -12.47 -18.94 -30.01
C ASP A 158 -13.08 -17.75 -30.79
N GLY A 159 -12.54 -16.56 -30.56
CA GLY A 159 -12.92 -15.29 -31.18
C GLY A 159 -11.81 -14.77 -32.07
N GLU A 160 -11.85 -15.25 -33.30
CA GLU A 160 -10.93 -15.03 -34.41
C GLU A 160 -11.11 -13.64 -35.10
N GLN A 161 -9.98 -12.99 -35.47
CA GLN A 161 -9.82 -11.88 -36.44
C GLN A 161 -10.44 -10.49 -36.04
N GLN A 162 -9.87 -9.31 -36.31
CA GLN A 162 -9.33 -8.80 -37.58
C GLN A 162 -8.33 -7.62 -37.39
N LYS A 163 -7.50 -7.48 -38.42
CA LYS A 163 -6.57 -6.39 -38.78
C LYS A 163 -7.22 -5.00 -38.89
N ALA A 164 -6.43 -3.95 -38.63
CA ALA A 164 -6.21 -2.78 -39.51
C ALA A 164 -5.29 -1.78 -38.77
N GLN A 165 -4.10 -1.43 -39.30
CA GLN A 165 -3.80 -0.19 -40.06
C GLN A 165 -4.16 1.09 -39.27
N SER A 166 -3.37 2.17 -39.15
CA SER A 166 -2.15 2.62 -39.81
C SER A 166 -1.73 3.98 -39.20
N ASN A 167 -0.47 4.35 -39.42
CA ASN A 167 0.03 5.68 -39.81
C ASN A 167 0.34 6.83 -38.83
N SER A 168 1.43 7.51 -39.25
CA SER A 168 1.83 8.92 -39.06
C SER A 168 2.70 9.24 -37.84
N ARG A 169 4.04 9.22 -37.94
CA ARG A 169 4.95 10.22 -38.58
C ARG A 169 4.56 11.67 -38.30
N ASN A 170 5.37 12.34 -37.48
CA ASN A 170 5.73 13.77 -37.54
C ASN A 170 7.08 13.90 -36.82
N LYS A 171 8.22 13.95 -37.52
CA LYS A 171 8.86 15.08 -38.25
C LYS A 171 9.40 16.16 -37.31
N ALA A 172 10.73 16.28 -37.39
CA ALA A 172 11.62 17.16 -36.67
C ALA A 172 11.40 18.65 -36.96
N THR A 173 11.81 19.49 -36.00
CA THR A 173 12.30 20.85 -36.27
C THR A 173 13.46 21.16 -35.31
N GLN A 174 14.66 21.24 -35.89
CA GLN A 174 15.78 22.00 -35.34
C GLN A 174 15.56 23.48 -35.67
N GLN A 175 15.96 24.38 -34.77
CA GLN A 175 16.44 25.69 -35.20
C GLN A 175 17.44 26.25 -34.18
N GLU A 176 18.60 26.60 -34.72
CA GLU A 176 19.68 27.34 -34.10
C GLU A 176 19.32 28.84 -34.02
N ALA A 177 19.85 29.53 -33.00
CA ALA A 177 20.21 30.93 -33.12
C ALA A 177 21.27 31.29 -32.08
N ALA A 178 22.37 31.84 -32.58
CA ALA A 178 23.51 32.34 -31.85
C ALA A 178 23.27 33.76 -31.29
N GLY A 179 24.05 34.10 -30.26
CA GLY A 179 24.52 35.46 -30.02
C GLY A 179 23.86 36.20 -28.85
N SER A 180 24.61 36.40 -27.77
CA SER A 180 25.05 37.74 -27.33
C SER A 180 25.70 37.68 -25.95
N SER A 181 26.96 38.10 -25.90
CA SER A 181 27.81 38.21 -24.72
C SER A 181 27.55 39.52 -23.99
N VAL A 182 27.17 39.47 -22.71
CA VAL A 182 27.30 40.60 -21.77
C VAL A 182 27.77 40.15 -20.39
N ALA A 183 28.79 40.87 -19.94
CA ALA A 183 29.40 41.03 -18.62
C ALA A 183 29.03 40.06 -17.48
N SER A 184 30.11 39.42 -17.02
CA SER A 184 30.26 38.57 -15.83
C SER A 184 29.90 39.29 -14.52
N VAL A 185 28.80 38.86 -13.89
CA VAL A 185 28.58 38.98 -12.45
C VAL A 185 28.51 37.55 -11.93
N ARG A 186 29.48 37.15 -11.11
CA ARG A 186 29.55 35.79 -10.53
C ARG A 186 28.28 35.52 -9.70
N PRO A 187 27.41 34.57 -10.08
CA PRO A 187 26.32 34.15 -9.23
C PRO A 187 26.87 33.35 -8.03
N PRO A 188 26.17 33.36 -6.89
CA PRO A 188 26.54 32.55 -5.73
C PRO A 188 26.59 31.06 -6.11
N PRO A 189 27.45 30.27 -5.44
CA PRO A 189 27.59 28.85 -5.72
C PRO A 189 26.20 28.17 -5.65
N PRO A 190 25.84 27.33 -6.63
CA PRO A 190 24.57 26.63 -6.61
C PRO A 190 24.48 25.80 -5.33
N PRO A 191 23.31 25.75 -4.66
CA PRO A 191 23.12 24.86 -3.53
C PRO A 191 23.46 23.44 -3.98
N LYS A 192 24.25 22.75 -3.13
CA LYS A 192 24.66 21.36 -3.35
C LYS A 192 23.43 20.56 -3.83
N PRO A 193 23.56 19.72 -4.88
CA PRO A 193 22.46 18.91 -5.34
C PRO A 193 21.90 18.16 -4.13
N SER A 194 20.65 18.45 -3.79
CA SER A 194 19.90 17.66 -2.82
C SER A 194 20.04 16.21 -3.28
N LYS A 195 20.45 15.35 -2.34
CA LYS A 195 20.57 13.91 -2.56
C LYS A 195 19.35 13.48 -3.39
N PRO A 196 19.53 12.72 -4.49
CA PRO A 196 18.40 12.26 -5.28
C PRO A 196 17.39 11.70 -4.31
N LEU A 197 16.19 12.30 -4.29
CA LEU A 197 15.06 11.80 -3.55
C LEU A 197 14.92 10.37 -4.04
N ARG A 198 15.35 9.38 -3.23
CA ARG A 198 15.18 7.97 -3.58
C ARG A 198 13.72 7.84 -3.97
N ASN A 199 13.47 7.42 -5.22
CA ASN A 199 12.13 7.26 -5.72
C ASN A 199 11.33 6.47 -4.69
N MET A 200 10.36 7.15 -4.09
CA MET A 200 9.60 6.72 -2.92
C MET A 200 8.58 5.63 -3.27
N ASP A 201 8.71 5.04 -4.47
CA ASP A 201 7.82 4.08 -5.12
C ASP A 201 8.46 2.69 -5.29
N ASP A 202 9.75 2.50 -4.97
CA ASP A 202 10.48 1.25 -5.26
C ASP A 202 10.54 0.26 -4.07
N TRP A 203 9.46 0.21 -3.28
CA TRP A 203 9.27 -0.82 -2.25
C TRP A 203 7.95 -1.54 -2.53
N THR A 204 7.92 -2.25 -3.66
CA THR A 204 7.05 -3.43 -3.76
C THR A 204 7.68 -4.49 -2.85
N ASP A 205 7.07 -4.65 -1.67
CA ASP A 205 7.45 -5.59 -0.61
C ASP A 205 7.20 -7.04 -1.10
N GLU A 206 8.06 -7.51 -2.00
CA GLU A 206 7.95 -8.82 -2.67
C GLU A 206 9.10 -9.77 -2.34
N GLU A 207 9.89 -9.48 -1.30
CA GLU A 207 10.97 -10.37 -0.86
C GLU A 207 10.95 -10.57 0.66
N ASP A 208 9.93 -11.23 1.21
CA ASP A 208 10.15 -12.03 2.43
C ASP A 208 9.11 -13.13 2.71
N ILE A 209 8.60 -13.79 1.68
CA ILE A 209 7.79 -15.00 1.86
C ILE A 209 8.58 -16.22 1.36
N GLY A 210 9.34 -16.83 2.27
CA GLY A 210 9.46 -18.28 2.26
C GLY A 210 10.79 -18.89 1.79
N LYS A 211 11.92 -18.56 2.44
CA LYS A 211 12.97 -19.56 2.63
C LYS A 211 12.62 -20.49 3.80
N LYS A 212 11.54 -21.26 3.66
CA LYS A 212 11.31 -22.44 4.52
C LYS A 212 12.36 -23.47 4.14
N LYS A 213 13.44 -23.50 4.92
CA LYS A 213 14.45 -24.57 4.98
C LYS A 213 13.71 -25.91 5.06
N ARG A 214 13.62 -26.65 3.94
CA ARG A 214 13.24 -28.06 3.94
C ARG A 214 14.34 -28.81 4.69
N GLY A 215 14.13 -29.03 5.99
CA GLY A 215 14.96 -29.93 6.78
C GLY A 215 14.85 -31.33 6.22
N ALA A 216 15.93 -31.82 5.61
CA ALA A 216 16.09 -33.22 5.25
C ALA A 216 16.06 -34.06 6.52
N ARG A 217 14.94 -34.73 6.79
CA ARG A 217 14.80 -35.70 7.87
C ARG A 217 15.48 -37.00 7.41
N GLY A 218 16.72 -37.18 7.84
CA GLY A 218 17.49 -38.40 7.59
C GLY A 218 16.77 -39.63 8.13
N LYS A 219 16.59 -40.62 7.27
CA LYS A 219 16.04 -41.96 7.60
C LYS A 219 17.23 -42.85 7.95
N LYS A 220 17.45 -43.09 9.25
CA LYS A 220 18.34 -44.15 9.77
C LYS A 220 17.48 -45.16 10.53
N GLY A 221 17.80 -46.44 10.32
CA GLY A 221 17.23 -47.59 11.03
C GLY A 221 16.07 -48.22 10.25
N ARG A 222 16.08 -49.51 9.94
CA ARG A 222 16.71 -50.63 10.64
C ARG A 222 17.00 -51.76 9.65
#